data_AF-A0A955JMQ5-F1
#
_entry.id   AF-A0A955JMQ5-F1
#
_cell.length_a   1.000
_cell.length_b   1.000
_cell.length_c   1.000
_cell.angle_alpha   90.00
_cell.angle_beta   90.00
_cell.angle_gamma   90.00
#
_symmetry.space_group_name_H-M   'P 1'
#
loop_
_entity.id
_entity.type
_entity.pdbx_description
1 polymer ?
#
loop_
_entity_poly.entity_id
_entity_poly.type
_entity_poly.pdbx_seq_one_letter_code
_entity_poly.pdbx_strand_id
1 'polypeptide(L)'
;MKTIESTELLKEPPTITGAKTLQVTDSRALSVCPTVIELTDEHSRQIEAEAMEGALKFGATEATLVMARIGLPTAIARIDCTIDPLTGDIFAYESDERPAGMGITDVITREILGEGVGLKLLGHLEDIFGQVPIVKRHPLEAENDDGMLMAVEQTSKTAIKAKARPILVRGKPSDLTDMVDIDEATANSVSTIRDEGRRQYRITTGHATLVTPSCELPSASFVVKTPQGSQATGVKVCLSAADKKLLGSKGVVSRANVQKQLDDDKALLIEKFVPGVEAEVNESRGGRMIMRIFCTLTAEGAKIAGGAFVARPNHIVHGASDAVVGAVIVN
;
A
#
# COMPACT_ATOMS: atom_id res chain seq x y z
N MET A 1 11.70 28.86 -2.43
CA MET A 1 11.23 27.73 -3.26
C MET A 1 12.45 26.94 -3.70
N LYS A 2 12.56 25.66 -3.33
CA LYS A 2 13.55 24.74 -3.92
C LYS A 2 13.13 24.48 -5.37
N THR A 3 14.06 24.38 -6.30
CA THR A 3 13.76 23.96 -7.68
C THR A 3 13.26 22.52 -7.64
N ILE A 4 12.01 22.29 -8.06
CA ILE A 4 11.41 20.96 -8.17
C ILE A 4 11.65 20.49 -9.60
N GLU A 5 12.36 19.37 -9.76
CA GLU A 5 12.41 18.67 -11.05
C GLU A 5 11.18 17.76 -11.14
N SER A 6 10.17 18.17 -11.93
CA SER A 6 9.03 17.32 -12.27
C SER A 6 9.30 16.59 -13.58
N THR A 7 8.83 15.35 -13.68
CA THR A 7 8.94 14.56 -14.91
C THR A 7 7.59 13.90 -15.20
N GLU A 8 7.05 14.16 -16.39
CA GLU A 8 5.96 13.36 -16.96
C GLU A 8 6.52 11.98 -17.33
N LEU A 9 6.12 10.93 -16.60
CA LEU A 9 6.64 9.57 -16.73
C LEU A 9 6.47 8.92 -18.11
N LEU A 10 5.65 9.50 -18.99
CA LEU A 10 5.29 8.91 -20.28
C LEU A 10 6.29 9.18 -21.41
N LYS A 11 7.33 9.99 -21.19
CA LYS A 11 8.29 10.37 -22.25
C LYS A 11 9.66 9.71 -22.10
N GLU A 12 10.22 9.66 -20.90
CA GLU A 12 11.50 9.01 -20.60
C GLU A 12 11.50 8.43 -19.17
N PRO A 13 12.25 7.34 -18.90
CA PRO A 13 12.43 6.83 -17.55
C PRO A 13 12.95 7.94 -16.61
N PRO A 14 12.37 8.13 -15.42
CA PRO A 14 12.88 9.11 -14.48
C PRO A 14 14.30 8.75 -14.03
N THR A 15 15.17 9.75 -14.05
CA THR A 15 16.51 9.65 -13.47
C THR A 15 16.44 10.06 -12.01
N ILE A 16 16.64 9.09 -11.11
CA ILE A 16 16.59 9.30 -9.66
C ILE A 16 18.03 9.54 -9.18
N THR A 17 18.44 10.79 -9.25
CA THR A 17 19.76 11.28 -8.81
C THR A 17 19.66 12.22 -7.60
N GLY A 18 20.79 12.47 -6.93
CA GLY A 18 20.85 13.41 -5.81
C GLY A 18 20.10 12.94 -4.56
N ALA A 19 19.91 11.62 -4.40
CA ALA A 19 19.32 11.07 -3.20
C ALA A 19 20.17 11.41 -1.97
N LYS A 20 19.52 11.90 -0.93
CA LYS A 20 20.13 12.24 0.36
C LYS A 20 19.53 11.38 1.46
N THR A 21 20.33 11.11 2.48
CA THR A 21 19.83 10.45 3.68
C THR A 21 18.95 11.42 4.48
N LEU A 22 17.67 11.09 4.64
CA LEU A 22 16.75 11.75 5.56
C LEU A 22 16.63 10.89 6.82
N GLN A 23 17.03 11.44 7.97
CA GLN A 23 16.75 10.83 9.26
C GLN A 23 15.27 11.07 9.62
N VAL A 24 14.52 9.99 9.81
CA VAL A 24 13.07 10.05 10.09
C VAL A 24 12.79 9.80 11.58
N THR A 25 13.50 8.84 12.18
CA THR A 25 13.50 8.56 13.62
C THR A 25 14.92 8.25 14.05
N ASP A 26 15.20 8.14 15.35
CA ASP A 26 16.53 7.75 15.86
C ASP A 26 17.04 6.41 15.29
N SER A 27 16.13 5.53 14.89
CA SER A 27 16.42 4.19 14.37
C SER A 27 16.18 4.03 12.86
N ARG A 28 15.66 5.06 12.16
CA ARG A 28 15.25 4.94 10.76
C ARG A 28 15.73 6.11 9.92
N ALA A 29 16.50 5.78 8.89
CA ALA A 29 16.91 6.68 7.83
C ALA A 29 16.36 6.21 6.49
N LEU A 30 16.05 7.15 5.60
CA LEU A 30 15.61 6.88 4.24
C LEU A 30 16.54 7.54 3.23
N SER A 31 16.73 6.90 2.07
CA SER A 31 17.32 7.56 0.92
C SER A 31 16.21 8.30 0.16
N VAL A 32 16.19 9.63 0.26
CA VAL A 32 15.14 10.49 -0.29
C VAL A 32 15.70 11.29 -1.46
N CYS A 33 15.03 11.21 -2.61
CA CYS A 33 15.36 11.94 -3.82
C CYS A 33 14.43 13.16 -4.00
N PRO A 34 14.93 14.31 -4.51
CA PRO A 34 14.09 15.47 -4.79
C PRO A 34 13.18 15.30 -6.00
N THR A 35 13.38 14.27 -6.83
CA THR A 35 12.53 13.98 -7.99
C THR A 35 11.08 13.83 -7.55
N VAL A 36 10.19 14.44 -8.32
CA VAL A 36 8.75 14.36 -8.12
C VAL A 36 8.10 13.70 -9.32
N ILE A 37 7.22 12.76 -9.05
CA ILE A 37 6.35 12.17 -10.07
C ILE A 37 5.05 12.96 -10.10
N GLU A 38 4.69 13.46 -11.28
CA GLU A 38 3.44 14.17 -11.49
C GLU A 38 2.44 13.24 -12.18
N LEU A 39 1.27 13.05 -11.56
CA LEU A 39 0.18 12.29 -12.14
C LEU A 39 -0.72 13.20 -12.99
N THR A 40 -1.18 12.67 -14.12
CA THR A 40 -2.18 13.34 -14.94
C THR A 40 -3.56 13.25 -14.28
N ASP A 41 -4.50 14.10 -14.71
CA ASP A 41 -5.90 14.01 -14.28
C ASP A 41 -6.51 12.63 -14.58
N GLU A 42 -6.09 11.99 -15.67
CA GLU A 42 -6.53 10.64 -16.00
C GLU A 42 -6.01 9.61 -15.00
N HIS A 43 -4.71 9.62 -14.68
CA HIS A 43 -4.15 8.73 -13.66
C HIS A 43 -4.85 8.93 -12.31
N SER A 44 -5.14 10.19 -11.97
CA SER A 44 -5.82 10.55 -10.74
C SER A 44 -7.21 9.93 -10.66
N ARG A 45 -8.02 10.07 -11.73
CA ARG A 45 -9.34 9.44 -11.84
C ARG A 45 -9.28 7.92 -11.77
N GLN A 46 -8.28 7.29 -12.40
CA GLN A 46 -8.11 5.84 -12.36
C GLN A 46 -7.78 5.34 -10.95
N ILE A 47 -6.92 6.05 -10.22
CA ILE A 47 -6.57 5.72 -8.83
C ILE A 47 -7.77 5.90 -7.90
N GLU A 48 -8.53 6.99 -8.05
CA GLU A 48 -9.74 7.24 -7.26
C GLU A 48 -10.81 6.18 -7.53
N ALA A 49 -10.98 5.78 -8.80
CA ALA A 49 -11.89 4.70 -9.18
C ALA A 49 -11.49 3.37 -8.55
N GLU A 50 -10.19 2.99 -8.61
CA GLU A 50 -9.68 1.78 -7.97
C GLU A 50 -9.87 1.81 -6.45
N ALA A 51 -9.61 2.95 -5.80
CA ALA A 51 -9.78 3.11 -4.36
C ALA A 51 -11.24 2.88 -3.96
N MET A 52 -12.18 3.45 -4.71
CA MET A 52 -13.60 3.25 -4.46
C MET A 52 -14.06 1.83 -4.78
N GLU A 53 -13.64 1.25 -5.91
CA GLU A 53 -13.99 -0.12 -6.29
C GLU A 53 -13.47 -1.14 -5.26
N GLY A 54 -12.23 -0.98 -4.82
CA GLY A 54 -11.64 -1.78 -3.74
C GLY A 54 -12.46 -1.66 -2.46
N ALA A 55 -12.76 -0.44 -2.03
CA ALA A 55 -13.56 -0.17 -0.83
C ALA A 55 -14.93 -0.86 -0.86
N LEU A 56 -15.61 -0.84 -2.01
CA LEU A 56 -16.92 -1.47 -2.20
C LEU A 56 -16.83 -3.02 -2.25
N LYS A 57 -15.67 -3.56 -2.62
CA LYS A 57 -15.48 -5.02 -2.88
C LYS A 57 -14.64 -5.75 -1.83
N PHE A 58 -14.06 -5.07 -0.84
CA PHE A 58 -13.34 -5.73 0.27
C PHE A 58 -14.19 -6.77 1.01
N GLY A 59 -15.52 -6.69 0.90
CA GLY A 59 -16.44 -7.68 1.46
C GLY A 59 -16.40 -7.72 2.99
N ALA A 60 -15.92 -6.65 3.62
CA ALA A 60 -15.84 -6.53 5.05
C ALA A 60 -17.26 -6.42 5.65
N THR A 61 -17.55 -7.31 6.58
CA THR A 61 -18.85 -7.40 7.26
C THR A 61 -18.83 -6.79 8.66
N GLU A 62 -17.71 -6.21 9.07
CA GLU A 62 -17.53 -5.65 10.40
C GLU A 62 -18.40 -4.40 10.60
N ALA A 63 -19.18 -4.38 11.68
CA ALA A 63 -20.00 -3.23 12.09
C ALA A 63 -19.13 -2.13 12.73
N THR A 64 -18.19 -1.59 11.95
CA THR A 64 -17.24 -0.57 12.41
C THR A 64 -17.87 0.82 12.47
N LEU A 65 -17.20 1.75 13.17
CA LEU A 65 -17.63 3.16 13.19
C LEU A 65 -17.64 3.74 11.78
N VAL A 66 -16.62 3.46 10.98
CA VAL A 66 -16.54 3.93 9.59
C VAL A 66 -17.66 3.37 8.73
N MET A 67 -17.98 2.08 8.87
CA MET A 67 -19.09 1.47 8.15
C MET A 67 -20.43 2.14 8.52
N ALA A 68 -20.64 2.41 9.81
CA ALA A 68 -21.84 3.10 10.27
C ALA A 68 -21.94 4.57 9.81
N ARG A 69 -20.80 5.23 9.57
CA ARG A 69 -20.74 6.66 9.21
C ARG A 69 -20.81 6.92 7.72
N ILE A 70 -20.09 6.14 6.91
CA ILE A 70 -19.96 6.38 5.47
C ILE A 70 -20.31 5.17 4.60
N GLY A 71 -20.71 4.05 5.19
CA GLY A 71 -21.08 2.84 4.44
C GLY A 71 -19.92 2.13 3.74
N LEU A 72 -18.68 2.45 4.12
CA LEU A 72 -17.45 1.88 3.57
C LEU A 72 -16.61 1.24 4.68
N PRO A 73 -15.76 0.25 4.36
CA PRO A 73 -14.94 -0.45 5.34
C PRO A 73 -13.76 0.37 5.88
N THR A 74 -13.45 1.50 5.24
CA THR A 74 -12.38 2.42 5.64
C THR A 74 -12.65 3.82 5.12
N ALA A 75 -12.09 4.82 5.81
CA ALA A 75 -12.13 6.23 5.41
C ALA A 75 -10.87 6.64 4.64
N ILE A 76 -9.81 5.82 4.67
CA ILE A 76 -8.57 6.04 3.94
C ILE A 76 -8.17 4.73 3.27
N ALA A 77 -7.94 4.76 1.97
CA ALA A 77 -7.34 3.67 1.21
C ALA A 77 -5.91 4.01 0.81
N ARG A 78 -5.05 3.00 0.74
CA ARG A 78 -3.74 3.11 0.09
C ARG A 78 -3.74 2.27 -1.17
N ILE A 79 -3.35 2.89 -2.28
CA ILE A 79 -3.22 2.26 -3.58
C ILE A 79 -1.72 2.12 -3.87
N ASP A 80 -1.23 0.88 -3.89
CA ASP A 80 0.10 0.59 -4.40
C ASP A 80 -0.04 0.24 -5.89
N CYS A 81 0.54 1.07 -6.77
CA CYS A 81 0.30 1.02 -8.21
C CYS A 81 1.54 1.34 -9.03
N THR A 82 1.41 1.17 -10.35
CA THR A 82 2.36 1.65 -11.33
C THR A 82 1.63 2.20 -12.55
N ILE A 83 2.37 2.73 -13.52
CA ILE A 83 1.87 3.05 -14.86
C ILE A 83 2.24 1.87 -15.76
N ASP A 84 1.25 1.20 -16.36
CA ASP A 84 1.50 0.10 -17.29
C ASP A 84 2.20 0.67 -18.53
N PRO A 85 3.42 0.22 -18.86
CA PRO A 85 4.21 0.79 -19.95
C PRO A 85 3.61 0.54 -21.34
N LEU A 86 2.65 -0.38 -21.47
CA LEU A 86 2.00 -0.67 -22.75
C LEU A 86 0.78 0.21 -23.00
N THR A 87 0.04 0.55 -21.94
CA THR A 87 -1.22 1.31 -22.06
C THR A 87 -1.09 2.76 -21.63
N GLY A 88 -0.12 3.05 -20.75
CA GLY A 88 -0.03 4.35 -20.08
C GLY A 88 -1.03 4.51 -18.94
N ASP A 89 -1.85 3.49 -18.65
CA ASP A 89 -2.86 3.53 -17.60
C ASP A 89 -2.30 3.09 -16.24
N ILE A 90 -2.99 3.48 -15.17
CA ILE A 90 -2.71 2.99 -13.83
C ILE A 90 -3.02 1.50 -13.74
N PHE A 91 -2.01 0.75 -13.30
CA PHE A 91 -2.17 -0.62 -12.86
C PHE A 91 -2.02 -0.70 -11.34
N ALA A 92 -3.12 -0.97 -10.65
CA ALA A 92 -3.12 -1.18 -9.21
C ALA A 92 -2.68 -2.61 -8.86
N TYR A 93 -1.57 -2.72 -8.13
CA TYR A 93 -1.17 -3.97 -7.53
C TYR A 93 -2.03 -4.30 -6.31
N GLU A 94 -2.51 -3.26 -5.64
CA GLU A 94 -3.08 -3.36 -4.31
C GLU A 94 -3.96 -2.15 -3.99
N SER A 95 -5.10 -2.42 -3.36
CA SER A 95 -5.85 -1.49 -2.53
C SER A 95 -5.86 -2.03 -1.09
N ASP A 96 -5.45 -1.20 -0.14
CA ASP A 96 -5.33 -1.54 1.29
C ASP A 96 -6.27 -0.68 2.12
N GLU A 97 -7.17 -1.33 2.85
CA GLU A 97 -8.18 -0.73 3.71
C GLU A 97 -7.68 -0.35 5.10
N ARG A 98 -6.50 -0.84 5.51
CA ARG A 98 -5.83 -0.48 6.77
C ARG A 98 -4.48 0.13 6.47
N PRO A 99 -4.43 1.25 5.72
CA PRO A 99 -3.22 1.71 5.09
C PRO A 99 -2.14 2.03 6.12
N ALA A 100 -0.98 1.37 6.02
CA ALA A 100 0.25 1.72 6.74
C ALA A 100 1.17 2.56 5.84
N GLY A 101 2.13 3.28 6.43
CA GLY A 101 3.04 4.13 5.68
C GLY A 101 2.57 5.60 5.56
N MET A 102 1.56 6.02 6.32
CA MET A 102 1.05 7.40 6.23
C MET A 102 2.07 8.41 6.76
N GLY A 103 2.67 8.14 7.92
CA GLY A 103 3.61 9.05 8.56
C GLY A 103 4.91 9.24 7.80
N ILE A 104 5.46 8.15 7.26
CA ILE A 104 6.66 8.19 6.44
C ILE A 104 6.39 8.95 5.13
N THR A 105 5.21 8.76 4.53
CA THR A 105 4.82 9.45 3.31
C THR A 105 4.62 10.94 3.56
N ASP A 106 4.04 11.31 4.70
CA ASP A 106 3.91 12.71 5.11
C ASP A 106 5.28 13.38 5.32
N VAL A 107 6.23 12.69 5.96
CA VAL A 107 7.60 13.19 6.11
C VAL A 107 8.28 13.40 4.76
N ILE A 108 8.19 12.42 3.85
CA ILE A 108 8.77 12.50 2.50
C ILE A 108 8.18 13.68 1.72
N THR A 109 6.85 13.76 1.67
CA THR A 109 6.14 14.80 0.92
C THR A 109 6.41 16.18 1.48
N ARG A 110 6.41 16.36 2.80
CA ARG A 110 6.75 17.64 3.44
C ARG A 110 8.17 18.08 3.16
N GLU A 111 9.15 17.18 3.18
CA GLU A 111 10.55 17.51 2.90
C GLU A 111 10.77 18.00 1.46
N ILE A 112 10.06 17.40 0.50
CA ILE A 112 10.21 17.67 -0.94
C ILE A 112 9.32 18.82 -1.38
N LEU A 113 8.04 18.79 -1.02
CA LEU A 113 6.99 19.70 -1.50
C LEU A 113 6.75 20.89 -0.56
N GLY A 114 7.20 20.81 0.69
CA GLY A 114 6.89 21.79 1.75
C GLY A 114 5.56 21.53 2.46
N GLU A 115 4.69 20.72 1.86
CA GLU A 115 3.41 20.29 2.42
C GLU A 115 3.33 18.76 2.48
N GLY A 116 2.78 18.23 3.57
CA GLY A 116 2.67 16.79 3.79
C GLY A 116 1.25 16.27 3.61
N VAL A 117 1.09 14.99 3.28
CA VAL A 117 -0.22 14.35 3.12
C VAL A 117 -1.03 14.31 4.42
N GLY A 118 -0.36 14.40 5.57
CA GLY A 118 -0.95 14.25 6.90
C GLY A 118 -2.06 15.25 7.18
N LEU A 119 -1.93 16.51 6.75
CA LEU A 119 -2.98 17.52 6.97
C LEU A 119 -4.29 17.11 6.30
N LYS A 120 -4.24 16.65 5.05
CA LYS A 120 -5.42 16.20 4.30
C LYS A 120 -6.03 14.94 4.91
N LEU A 121 -5.19 13.97 5.29
CA LEU A 121 -5.66 12.72 5.89
C LEU A 121 -6.31 12.94 7.27
N LEU A 122 -5.67 13.72 8.14
CA LEU A 122 -6.18 14.00 9.49
C LEU A 122 -7.43 14.88 9.44
N GLY A 123 -7.45 15.90 8.58
CA GLY A 123 -8.63 16.74 8.35
C GLY A 123 -9.82 15.92 7.88
N HIS A 124 -9.62 15.01 6.92
CA HIS A 124 -10.68 14.11 6.44
C HIS A 124 -11.24 13.20 7.55
N LEU A 125 -10.38 12.64 8.40
CA LEU A 125 -10.83 11.83 9.54
C LEU A 125 -11.60 12.69 10.56
N GLU A 126 -11.12 13.90 10.84
CA GLU A 126 -11.80 14.84 11.74
C GLU A 126 -13.17 15.26 11.19
N ASP A 127 -13.30 15.50 9.88
CA ASP A 127 -14.56 15.87 9.23
C ASP A 127 -15.61 14.75 9.36
N ILE A 128 -15.21 13.49 9.20
CA ILE A 128 -16.14 12.34 9.30
C ILE A 128 -16.51 12.03 10.75
N PHE A 129 -15.53 12.05 11.65
CA PHE A 129 -15.67 11.50 13.00
C PHE A 129 -15.75 12.56 14.11
N GLY A 130 -15.59 13.84 13.78
CA GLY A 130 -15.56 14.98 14.70
C GLY A 130 -14.29 15.08 15.55
N GLN A 131 -13.32 14.19 15.36
CA GLN A 131 -12.02 14.21 16.04
C GLN A 131 -11.03 13.26 15.35
N VAL A 132 -9.74 13.53 15.52
CA VAL A 132 -8.67 12.65 15.03
C VAL A 132 -8.63 11.32 15.82
N PRO A 133 -8.60 10.16 15.13
CA PRO A 133 -8.48 8.85 15.77
C PRO A 133 -7.17 8.69 16.55
N ILE A 134 -7.17 7.84 17.57
CA ILE A 134 -5.92 7.32 18.15
C ILE A 134 -5.57 5.96 17.57
N VAL A 135 -4.28 5.71 17.48
CA VAL A 135 -3.77 4.39 17.13
C VAL A 135 -3.75 3.51 18.38
N LYS A 136 -4.44 2.37 18.34
CA LYS A 136 -4.39 1.32 19.36
C LYS A 136 -3.47 0.22 18.88
N ARG A 137 -2.24 0.18 19.41
CA ARG A 137 -1.21 -0.76 18.98
C ARG A 137 -1.15 -1.98 19.90
N HIS A 138 -1.28 -3.17 19.32
CA HIS A 138 -1.09 -4.43 20.03
C HIS A 138 0.37 -4.58 20.52
N PRO A 139 0.66 -5.14 21.71
CA PRO A 139 2.03 -5.22 22.24
C PRO A 139 3.00 -6.06 21.43
N LEU A 140 2.50 -7.00 20.63
CA LEU A 140 3.33 -7.81 19.73
C LEU A 140 3.54 -7.15 18.37
N GLU A 141 2.83 -6.07 18.08
CA GLU A 141 2.98 -5.32 16.84
C GLU A 141 4.22 -4.44 16.92
N ALA A 142 5.05 -4.49 15.88
CA ALA A 142 6.23 -3.66 15.81
C ALA A 142 5.85 -2.17 15.76
N GLU A 143 6.79 -1.30 16.14
CA GLU A 143 6.57 0.12 15.95
C GLU A 143 6.42 0.45 14.46
N ASN A 144 5.37 1.21 14.15
CA ASN A 144 5.11 1.69 12.80
C ASN A 144 5.11 3.22 12.78
N ASP A 145 4.99 3.79 11.58
CA ASP A 145 5.10 5.22 11.34
C ASP A 145 3.80 6.00 11.61
N ASP A 146 2.70 5.35 12.00
CA ASP A 146 1.44 6.05 12.29
C ASP A 146 1.60 7.05 13.46
N GLY A 147 2.51 6.76 14.39
CA GLY A 147 2.83 7.64 15.52
C GLY A 147 3.45 8.98 15.12
N MET A 148 3.84 9.15 13.85
CA MET A 148 4.27 10.44 13.32
C MET A 148 3.09 11.38 13.01
N LEU A 149 1.87 10.84 12.88
CA LEU A 149 0.66 11.60 12.54
C LEU A 149 -0.38 11.60 13.66
N MET A 150 -0.52 10.48 14.36
CA MET A 150 -1.57 10.27 15.35
C MET A 150 -0.98 9.87 16.69
N ALA A 151 -1.69 10.20 17.77
CA ALA A 151 -1.32 9.72 19.09
C ALA A 151 -1.47 8.18 19.15
N VAL A 152 -0.45 7.52 19.72
CA VAL A 152 -0.40 6.06 19.86
C VAL A 152 -0.59 5.68 21.32
N GLU A 153 -1.53 4.78 21.56
CA GLU A 153 -1.72 4.12 22.85
C GLU A 153 -1.45 2.62 22.70
N GLN A 154 -0.50 2.12 23.48
CA GLN A 154 -0.24 0.69 23.62
C GLN A 154 -1.43 0.02 24.32
N THR A 155 -1.97 -1.05 23.73
CA THR A 155 -3.01 -1.86 24.38
C THR A 155 -2.39 -2.85 25.36
N SER A 156 -3.20 -3.51 26.18
CA SER A 156 -2.69 -4.71 26.89
C SER A 156 -2.69 -5.90 25.92
N LYS A 157 -2.10 -7.02 26.34
CA LYS A 157 -2.16 -8.29 25.57
C LYS A 157 -3.55 -8.90 25.52
N THR A 158 -4.46 -8.44 26.37
CA THR A 158 -5.76 -9.09 26.58
C THR A 158 -6.94 -8.15 26.38
N ALA A 159 -6.74 -6.84 26.21
CA ALA A 159 -7.84 -5.89 26.10
C ALA A 159 -7.50 -4.68 25.22
N ILE A 160 -8.47 -4.26 24.41
CA ILE A 160 -8.41 -3.02 23.63
C ILE A 160 -9.42 -2.04 24.21
N LYS A 161 -8.98 -1.23 25.18
CA LYS A 161 -9.84 -0.20 25.77
C LYS A 161 -10.13 0.90 24.75
N ALA A 162 -11.29 0.85 24.13
CA ALA A 162 -11.83 1.97 23.38
C ALA A 162 -12.54 2.90 24.38
N LYS A 163 -11.95 4.05 24.70
CA LYS A 163 -12.78 5.16 25.22
C LYS A 163 -13.68 5.61 24.07
N ALA A 164 -14.83 6.21 24.32
CA ALA A 164 -15.80 6.69 23.31
C ALA A 164 -15.21 7.71 22.31
N ARG A 165 -14.29 7.26 21.48
CA ARG A 165 -13.51 8.01 20.50
C ARG A 165 -13.12 7.07 19.35
N PRO A 166 -12.99 7.60 18.13
CA PRO A 166 -12.49 6.84 16.98
C PRO A 166 -11.11 6.27 17.26
N ILE A 167 -10.91 5.02 16.83
CA ILE A 167 -9.62 4.34 16.94
C ILE A 167 -9.20 3.73 15.61
N LEU A 168 -7.89 3.63 15.41
CA LEU A 168 -7.25 2.83 14.37
C LEU A 168 -6.48 1.71 15.05
N VAL A 169 -6.96 0.48 14.96
CA VAL A 169 -6.30 -0.66 15.61
C VAL A 169 -5.12 -1.13 14.75
N ARG A 170 -3.98 -1.46 15.35
CA ARG A 170 -2.78 -2.02 14.70
C ARG A 170 -2.36 -3.30 15.40
N GLY A 171 -2.31 -4.38 14.62
CA GLY A 171 -2.06 -5.74 15.06
C GLY A 171 -2.64 -6.71 14.04
N LYS A 172 -2.06 -7.90 13.94
CA LYS A 172 -2.57 -8.97 13.07
C LYS A 172 -3.94 -9.46 13.57
N PRO A 173 -4.91 -9.75 12.69
CA PRO A 173 -6.23 -10.19 13.11
C PRO A 173 -6.20 -11.41 14.03
N SER A 174 -5.29 -12.35 13.76
CA SER A 174 -5.07 -13.55 14.60
C SER A 174 -4.73 -13.21 16.05
N ASP A 175 -4.01 -12.11 16.26
CA ASP A 175 -3.55 -11.70 17.58
C ASP A 175 -4.63 -10.88 18.32
N LEU A 176 -5.61 -10.37 17.59
CA LEU A 176 -6.69 -9.52 18.11
C LEU A 176 -7.99 -10.29 18.40
N THR A 177 -8.13 -11.50 17.84
CA THR A 177 -9.41 -12.26 17.86
C THR A 177 -9.85 -12.62 19.28
N ASP A 178 -8.90 -12.92 20.17
CA ASP A 178 -9.17 -13.35 21.55
C ASP A 178 -9.11 -12.20 22.57
N MET A 179 -9.00 -10.95 22.12
CA MET A 179 -8.92 -9.80 23.02
C MET A 179 -10.28 -9.47 23.63
N VAL A 180 -10.31 -9.25 24.93
CA VAL A 180 -11.45 -8.66 25.65
C VAL A 180 -11.74 -7.28 25.05
N ASP A 181 -13.02 -6.96 24.88
CA ASP A 181 -13.53 -5.70 24.32
C ASP A 181 -13.30 -5.52 22.79
N ILE A 182 -12.95 -6.58 22.05
CA ILE A 182 -12.77 -6.50 20.59
C ILE A 182 -14.02 -5.98 19.84
N ASP A 183 -15.22 -6.28 20.33
CA ASP A 183 -16.47 -5.76 19.72
C ASP A 183 -16.66 -4.27 19.98
N GLU A 184 -16.32 -3.79 21.17
CA GLU A 184 -16.31 -2.35 21.47
C GLU A 184 -15.25 -1.63 20.64
N ALA A 185 -14.07 -2.22 20.48
CA ALA A 185 -13.02 -1.70 19.61
C ALA A 185 -13.48 -1.65 18.15
N THR A 186 -14.13 -2.71 17.66
CA THR A 186 -14.71 -2.78 16.31
C THR A 186 -15.71 -1.63 16.11
N ALA A 187 -16.66 -1.47 17.04
CA ALA A 187 -17.69 -0.42 16.97
C ALA A 187 -17.13 1.02 16.98
N ASN A 188 -15.90 1.22 17.47
CA ASN A 188 -15.22 2.52 17.47
C ASN A 188 -14.14 2.65 16.37
N SER A 189 -13.92 1.61 15.55
CA SER A 189 -12.83 1.55 14.60
C SER A 189 -13.10 2.33 13.32
N VAL A 190 -12.09 3.05 12.82
CA VAL A 190 -12.13 3.76 11.52
C VAL A 190 -11.70 2.92 10.32
N SER A 191 -11.41 1.64 10.56
CA SER A 191 -11.13 0.62 9.55
C SER A 191 -11.48 -0.77 10.08
N THR A 192 -11.42 -1.78 9.22
CA THR A 192 -11.58 -3.19 9.63
C THR A 192 -10.55 -3.60 10.68
N ILE A 193 -10.87 -4.59 11.51
CA ILE A 193 -9.93 -5.16 12.48
C ILE A 193 -9.69 -6.63 12.19
N ARG A 194 -10.76 -7.40 11.99
CA ARG A 194 -10.75 -8.86 11.84
C ARG A 194 -10.53 -9.30 10.40
N ASP A 195 -10.98 -8.50 9.44
CA ASP A 195 -11.00 -8.85 8.01
C ASP A 195 -9.78 -8.31 7.24
N GLU A 196 -8.70 -7.90 7.92
CA GLU A 196 -7.51 -7.31 7.29
C GLU A 196 -6.89 -8.20 6.21
N GLY A 197 -6.62 -7.59 5.06
CA GLY A 197 -5.79 -8.18 4.02
C GLY A 197 -6.44 -9.37 3.32
N ARG A 198 -7.77 -9.42 3.30
CA ARG A 198 -8.52 -10.36 2.45
C ARG A 198 -8.36 -9.96 0.99
N ARG A 199 -7.60 -10.73 0.21
CA ARG A 199 -7.38 -10.45 -1.22
C ARG A 199 -8.50 -10.98 -2.12
N GLN A 200 -9.63 -11.42 -1.54
CA GLN A 200 -10.78 -11.93 -2.28
C GLN A 200 -11.36 -10.89 -3.24
N TYR A 201 -11.27 -9.59 -2.90
CA TYR A 201 -11.71 -8.52 -3.79
C TYR A 201 -10.98 -8.55 -5.14
N ARG A 202 -9.71 -8.99 -5.17
CA ARG A 202 -8.94 -9.13 -6.42
C ARG A 202 -9.50 -10.21 -7.33
N ILE A 203 -10.14 -11.24 -6.77
CA ILE A 203 -10.84 -12.26 -7.56
C ILE A 203 -12.13 -11.67 -8.12
N THR A 204 -12.91 -10.94 -7.30
CA THR A 204 -14.20 -10.38 -7.73
C THR A 204 -14.07 -9.21 -8.69
N THR A 205 -12.92 -8.53 -8.71
CA THR A 205 -12.55 -7.54 -9.74
C THR A 205 -11.88 -8.16 -10.97
N GLY A 206 -11.60 -9.47 -10.96
CA GLY A 206 -10.95 -10.15 -12.09
C GLY A 206 -9.45 -9.90 -12.22
N HIS A 207 -8.81 -9.30 -11.22
CA HIS A 207 -7.36 -9.05 -11.20
C HIS A 207 -6.54 -10.27 -10.74
N ALA A 208 -7.16 -11.21 -10.01
CA ALA A 208 -6.53 -12.42 -9.50
C ALA A 208 -7.35 -13.67 -9.79
N THR A 209 -6.67 -14.81 -9.90
CA THR A 209 -7.28 -16.14 -9.95
C THR A 209 -6.80 -16.98 -8.77
N LEU A 210 -7.72 -17.68 -8.11
CA LEU A 210 -7.38 -18.69 -7.11
C LEU A 210 -6.93 -19.97 -7.81
N VAL A 211 -5.74 -20.45 -7.47
CA VAL A 211 -5.11 -21.62 -8.09
C VAL A 211 -4.85 -22.66 -7.01
N THR A 212 -5.19 -23.92 -7.29
CA THR A 212 -4.96 -25.10 -6.45
C THR A 212 -3.94 -26.03 -7.10
N PRO A 213 -3.35 -27.02 -6.41
CA PRO A 213 -2.34 -27.93 -6.99
C PRO A 213 -2.73 -28.63 -8.30
N SER A 214 -4.03 -28.81 -8.53
CA SER A 214 -4.59 -29.37 -9.77
C SER A 214 -4.58 -28.42 -10.97
N CYS A 215 -4.37 -27.13 -10.75
CA CYS A 215 -4.39 -26.12 -11.79
C CYS A 215 -3.00 -25.96 -12.42
N GLU A 216 -2.95 -25.70 -13.71
CA GLU A 216 -1.71 -25.37 -14.40
C GLU A 216 -1.29 -23.93 -14.10
N LEU A 217 -0.01 -23.72 -13.77
CA LEU A 217 0.56 -22.38 -13.60
C LEU A 217 0.66 -21.66 -14.95
N PRO A 218 0.45 -20.33 -15.03
CA PRO A 218 0.52 -19.62 -16.30
C PRO A 218 1.88 -19.71 -16.99
N SER A 219 1.84 -19.80 -18.32
CA SER A 219 3.02 -19.74 -19.20
C SER A 219 3.58 -18.31 -19.35
N ALA A 220 2.77 -17.29 -19.07
CA ALA A 220 3.19 -15.89 -18.98
C ALA A 220 3.90 -15.59 -17.64
N SER A 221 4.37 -14.35 -17.47
CA SER A 221 4.85 -13.83 -16.19
C SER A 221 3.68 -13.54 -15.25
N PHE A 222 3.85 -13.85 -13.96
CA PHE A 222 2.80 -13.69 -12.96
C PHE A 222 3.36 -13.39 -11.57
N VAL A 223 2.48 -12.88 -10.71
CA VAL A 223 2.75 -12.64 -9.30
C VAL A 223 1.95 -13.64 -8.47
N VAL A 224 2.60 -14.18 -7.43
CA VAL A 224 2.00 -15.11 -6.47
C VAL A 224 1.83 -14.39 -5.15
N LYS A 225 0.63 -14.53 -4.58
CA LYS A 225 0.22 -13.96 -3.31
C LYS A 225 -0.53 -15.01 -2.49
N THR A 226 -0.46 -14.94 -1.17
CA THR A 226 -1.33 -15.74 -0.29
C THR A 226 -2.74 -15.12 -0.28
N PRO A 227 -3.82 -15.91 -0.12
CA PRO A 227 -5.18 -15.38 -0.06
C PRO A 227 -5.44 -14.38 1.09
N GLN A 228 -4.68 -14.52 2.19
CA GLN A 228 -4.80 -13.70 3.40
C GLN A 228 -3.44 -13.15 3.83
N GLY A 229 -3.48 -12.05 4.58
CA GLY A 229 -2.33 -11.43 5.24
C GLY A 229 -1.81 -10.18 4.53
N SER A 230 -0.90 -9.47 5.21
CA SER A 230 -0.29 -8.23 4.73
C SER A 230 0.07 -8.32 3.25
N GLN A 231 -0.51 -7.43 2.45
CA GLN A 231 -0.56 -7.56 1.01
C GLN A 231 0.83 -7.43 0.34
N ALA A 232 1.79 -6.79 1.03
CA ALA A 232 3.21 -6.64 0.68
C ALA A 232 4.12 -7.82 1.11
N THR A 233 3.63 -8.73 1.96
CA THR A 233 4.43 -9.84 2.50
C THR A 233 4.13 -11.13 1.75
N GLY A 234 5.17 -11.94 1.48
CA GLY A 234 5.00 -13.22 0.77
C GLY A 234 4.74 -13.10 -0.73
N VAL A 235 4.87 -11.89 -1.31
CA VAL A 235 4.76 -11.66 -2.75
C VAL A 235 5.94 -12.30 -3.46
N LYS A 236 5.67 -13.14 -4.47
CA LYS A 236 6.71 -13.73 -5.32
C LYS A 236 6.44 -13.42 -6.78
N VAL A 237 7.48 -13.00 -7.50
CA VAL A 237 7.38 -12.71 -8.94
C VAL A 237 7.95 -13.90 -9.71
N CYS A 238 7.19 -14.45 -10.64
CA CYS A 238 7.66 -15.48 -11.56
C CYS A 238 7.66 -14.92 -12.98
N LEU A 239 8.85 -14.88 -13.61
CA LEU A 239 8.99 -14.36 -14.96
C LEU A 239 9.09 -15.49 -16.00
N SER A 240 8.51 -15.25 -17.16
CA SER A 240 8.77 -16.02 -18.37
C SER A 240 10.24 -15.91 -18.78
N ALA A 241 10.73 -16.83 -19.61
CA ALA A 241 12.11 -16.78 -20.10
C ALA A 241 12.39 -15.49 -20.91
N ALA A 242 11.40 -15.02 -21.66
CA ALA A 242 11.47 -13.78 -22.42
C ALA A 242 11.58 -12.57 -21.48
N ASP A 243 10.69 -12.47 -20.50
CA ASP A 243 10.67 -11.33 -19.57
C ASP A 243 11.90 -11.32 -18.66
N LYS A 244 12.41 -12.49 -18.27
CA LYS A 244 13.66 -12.58 -17.49
C LYS A 244 14.87 -12.04 -18.24
N LYS A 245 14.90 -12.18 -19.58
CA LYS A 245 15.96 -11.62 -20.42
C LYS A 245 15.87 -10.09 -20.51
N LEU A 246 14.65 -9.56 -20.55
CA LEU A 246 14.38 -8.13 -20.67
C LEU A 246 14.52 -7.39 -19.34
N LEU A 247 13.92 -7.93 -18.28
CA LEU A 247 13.72 -7.27 -16.99
C LEU A 247 14.74 -7.68 -15.94
N GLY A 248 15.49 -8.75 -16.19
CA GLY A 248 16.44 -9.34 -15.26
C GLY A 248 15.82 -10.42 -14.36
N SER A 249 16.61 -10.88 -13.37
CA SER A 249 16.23 -12.01 -12.52
C SER A 249 16.23 -11.71 -11.02
N LYS A 250 16.48 -10.45 -10.63
CA LYS A 250 16.56 -10.07 -9.22
C LYS A 250 15.16 -10.06 -8.60
N GLY A 251 14.97 -10.84 -7.53
CA GLY A 251 13.67 -11.02 -6.85
C GLY A 251 12.69 -11.96 -7.56
N VAL A 252 13.15 -12.71 -8.56
CA VAL A 252 12.32 -13.67 -9.31
C VAL A 252 12.45 -15.07 -8.71
N VAL A 253 11.33 -15.76 -8.55
CA VAL A 253 11.28 -17.19 -8.18
C VAL A 253 11.04 -18.07 -9.40
N SER A 254 11.53 -19.31 -9.36
CA SER A 254 11.26 -20.30 -10.40
C SER A 254 9.82 -20.83 -10.30
N ARG A 255 9.27 -21.29 -11.44
CA ARG A 255 7.97 -21.99 -11.45
C ARG A 255 7.96 -23.23 -10.55
N ALA A 256 9.07 -23.97 -10.50
CA ALA A 256 9.20 -25.13 -9.61
C ALA A 256 9.05 -24.75 -8.13
N ASN A 257 9.58 -23.59 -7.72
CA ASN A 257 9.41 -23.09 -6.35
C ASN A 257 7.98 -22.65 -6.07
N VAL A 258 7.29 -22.09 -7.07
CA VAL A 258 5.85 -21.75 -6.95
C VAL A 258 5.02 -23.03 -6.83
N GLN A 259 5.27 -24.04 -7.66
CA GLN A 259 4.54 -25.31 -7.60
C GLN A 259 4.72 -25.98 -6.24
N LYS A 260 5.95 -26.05 -5.73
CA LYS A 260 6.21 -26.58 -4.39
C LYS A 260 5.41 -25.86 -3.31
N GLN A 261 5.38 -24.52 -3.36
CA GLN A 261 4.56 -23.75 -2.43
C GLN A 261 3.07 -24.04 -2.60
N LEU A 262 2.57 -24.15 -3.83
CA LEU A 262 1.18 -24.46 -4.09
C LEU A 262 0.78 -25.82 -3.51
N ASP A 263 1.67 -26.80 -3.60
CA ASP A 263 1.50 -28.13 -3.02
C ASP A 263 1.46 -28.07 -1.48
N ASP A 264 2.22 -27.18 -0.86
CA ASP A 264 2.27 -26.97 0.59
C ASP A 264 1.05 -26.19 1.10
N ASP A 265 0.79 -24.99 0.54
CA ASP A 265 -0.23 -24.04 0.98
C ASP A 265 -1.65 -24.39 0.50
N LYS A 266 -1.78 -25.35 -0.43
CA LYS A 266 -3.02 -25.84 -1.06
C LYS A 266 -3.80 -24.84 -1.91
N ALA A 267 -3.58 -23.54 -1.74
CA ALA A 267 -4.19 -22.50 -2.55
C ALA A 267 -3.33 -21.23 -2.59
N LEU A 268 -3.18 -20.65 -3.78
CA LEU A 268 -2.48 -19.40 -4.01
C LEU A 268 -3.31 -18.47 -4.90
N LEU A 269 -3.09 -17.17 -4.77
CA LEU A 269 -3.59 -16.18 -5.71
C LEU A 269 -2.53 -15.90 -6.76
N ILE A 270 -2.93 -15.96 -8.03
CA ILE A 270 -2.10 -15.62 -9.17
C ILE A 270 -2.66 -14.37 -9.84
N GLU A 271 -1.80 -13.37 -10.03
CA GLU A 271 -2.11 -12.10 -10.71
C GLU A 271 -1.20 -11.91 -11.92
N LYS A 272 -1.68 -11.16 -12.93
CA LYS A 272 -0.83 -10.70 -14.04
C LYS A 272 0.35 -9.91 -13.47
N PHE A 273 1.56 -10.20 -13.93
CA PHE A 273 2.71 -9.36 -13.64
C PHE A 273 2.74 -8.15 -14.58
N VAL A 274 2.70 -6.95 -14.01
CA VAL A 274 3.02 -5.69 -14.70
C VAL A 274 4.26 -5.12 -14.02
N PRO A 275 5.36 -4.88 -14.74
CA PRO A 275 6.58 -4.34 -14.13
C PRO A 275 6.36 -2.90 -13.69
N GLY A 276 7.01 -2.50 -12.59
CA GLY A 276 7.07 -1.11 -12.20
C GLY A 276 7.80 -0.26 -13.26
N VAL A 277 7.49 1.03 -13.31
CA VAL A 277 8.16 2.00 -14.18
C VAL A 277 9.67 1.89 -14.00
N GLU A 278 10.40 1.85 -15.12
CA GLU A 278 11.85 1.82 -15.09
C GLU A 278 12.38 3.14 -14.57
N ALA A 279 13.34 3.10 -13.66
CA ALA A 279 14.01 4.29 -13.15
C ALA A 279 15.52 4.04 -13.06
N GLU A 280 16.30 5.08 -13.33
CA GLU A 280 17.74 5.03 -13.08
C GLU A 280 17.99 5.39 -11.62
N VAL A 281 18.50 4.45 -10.82
CA VAL A 281 18.67 4.63 -9.37
C VAL A 281 20.16 4.61 -9.05
N ASN A 282 20.70 5.70 -8.51
CA ASN A 282 22.11 5.83 -8.12
C ASN A 282 23.09 5.46 -9.27
N GLU A 283 22.85 6.01 -10.47
CA GLU A 283 23.67 5.79 -11.68
C GLU A 283 23.75 4.32 -12.14
N SER A 284 22.99 3.44 -11.47
CA SER A 284 22.83 2.04 -11.82
C SER A 284 21.51 1.89 -12.57
N ARG A 285 21.59 1.61 -13.88
CA ARG A 285 20.39 1.32 -14.68
C ARG A 285 19.62 0.11 -14.15
N GLY A 286 18.29 0.17 -14.21
CA GLY A 286 17.40 -0.98 -13.99
C GLY A 286 16.64 -1.00 -12.66
N GLY A 287 16.41 0.17 -12.04
CA GLY A 287 15.46 0.28 -10.93
C GLY A 287 14.02 0.08 -11.39
N ARG A 288 13.17 -0.44 -10.52
CA ARG A 288 11.71 -0.50 -10.68
C ARG A 288 11.08 0.39 -9.65
N MET A 289 10.16 1.23 -10.11
CA MET A 289 9.44 2.19 -9.30
C MET A 289 7.97 1.80 -9.21
N ILE A 290 7.44 1.82 -7.99
CA ILE A 290 6.01 1.78 -7.73
C ILE A 290 5.60 3.03 -6.97
N MET A 291 4.34 3.38 -7.07
CA MET A 291 3.73 4.52 -6.40
C MET A 291 2.83 4.01 -5.29
N ARG A 292 2.84 4.73 -4.17
CA ARG A 292 1.99 4.51 -3.01
C ARG A 292 1.17 5.76 -2.79
N ILE A 293 -0.11 5.68 -3.11
CA ILE A 293 -1.01 6.82 -3.13
C ILE A 293 -2.07 6.63 -2.04
N PHE A 294 -2.25 7.63 -1.20
CA PHE A 294 -3.31 7.64 -0.20
C PHE A 294 -4.53 8.37 -0.75
N CYS A 295 -5.69 7.75 -0.64
CA CYS A 295 -6.97 8.32 -1.02
C CYS A 295 -7.85 8.46 0.21
N THR A 296 -8.53 9.59 0.34
CA THR A 296 -9.63 9.77 1.28
C THR A 296 -10.92 9.27 0.65
N LEU A 297 -11.76 8.61 1.45
CA LEU A 297 -13.00 8.00 0.99
C LEU A 297 -14.21 8.60 1.71
N THR A 298 -15.27 8.85 0.94
CA THR A 298 -16.61 9.20 1.42
C THR A 298 -17.64 8.33 0.71
N ALA A 299 -18.91 8.40 1.12
CA ALA A 299 -19.99 7.76 0.37
C ALA A 299 -20.15 8.29 -1.07
N GLU A 300 -19.65 9.51 -1.35
CA GLU A 300 -19.79 10.18 -2.66
C GLU A 300 -18.66 9.83 -3.63
N GLY A 301 -17.48 9.45 -3.12
CA GLY A 301 -16.30 9.31 -3.95
C GLY A 301 -15.00 9.18 -3.17
N ALA A 302 -13.94 8.87 -3.91
CA ALA A 302 -12.56 8.91 -3.46
C ALA A 302 -11.90 10.22 -3.90
N LYS A 303 -10.93 10.70 -3.12
CA LYS A 303 -10.05 11.81 -3.51
C LYS A 303 -8.61 11.51 -3.14
N ILE A 304 -7.66 11.82 -4.02
CA ILE A 304 -6.25 11.63 -3.67
C ILE A 304 -5.78 12.68 -2.64
N ALA A 305 -5.19 12.20 -1.54
CA ALA A 305 -4.51 13.05 -0.56
C ALA A 305 -3.06 13.36 -1.00
N GLY A 306 -2.41 12.40 -1.65
CA GLY A 306 -1.05 12.47 -2.15
C GLY A 306 -0.33 11.14 -1.97
N GLY A 307 0.97 11.09 -2.26
CA GLY A 307 1.70 9.85 -2.17
C GLY A 307 3.21 9.98 -2.25
N ALA A 308 3.86 8.83 -2.22
CA ALA A 308 5.29 8.69 -2.44
C ALA A 308 5.54 7.57 -3.42
N PHE A 309 6.65 7.65 -4.16
CA PHE A 309 7.15 6.52 -4.92
C PHE A 309 8.27 5.83 -4.15
N VAL A 310 8.47 4.55 -4.48
CA VAL A 310 9.57 3.75 -4.00
C VAL A 310 10.24 3.11 -5.21
N ALA A 311 11.54 3.33 -5.38
CA ALA A 311 12.34 2.82 -6.47
C ALA A 311 13.50 1.97 -5.97
N ARG A 312 13.73 0.80 -6.61
CA ARG A 312 14.84 -0.10 -6.24
C ARG A 312 15.25 -1.05 -7.36
N PRO A 313 16.48 -1.60 -7.34
CA PRO A 313 16.99 -2.53 -8.37
C PRO A 313 16.37 -3.94 -8.38
N ASN A 314 15.17 -4.11 -7.81
CA ASN A 314 14.51 -5.40 -7.57
C ASN A 314 13.01 -5.30 -7.89
N HIS A 315 12.40 -6.39 -8.39
CA HIS A 315 10.97 -6.43 -8.74
C HIS A 315 10.02 -6.39 -7.55
N ILE A 316 10.46 -6.91 -6.39
CA ILE A 316 9.73 -6.71 -5.14
C ILE A 316 10.18 -5.35 -4.63
N VAL A 317 9.26 -4.46 -4.21
CA VAL A 317 9.54 -3.02 -3.95
C VAL A 317 9.28 -2.55 -2.49
N HIS A 318 8.73 -3.37 -1.59
CA HIS A 318 8.41 -2.95 -0.21
C HIS A 318 9.56 -3.06 0.82
N GLY A 319 9.79 -2.00 1.61
CA GLY A 319 10.45 -2.04 2.93
C GLY A 319 11.95 -2.37 2.99
N ALA A 320 12.69 -2.29 1.88
CA ALA A 320 14.11 -2.62 1.86
C ALA A 320 15.00 -1.38 2.04
N SER A 321 16.14 -1.57 2.70
CA SER A 321 17.09 -0.50 3.02
C SER A 321 17.80 0.09 1.79
N ASP A 322 17.73 -0.59 0.64
CA ASP A 322 18.29 -0.17 -0.64
C ASP A 322 17.28 0.64 -1.50
N ALA A 323 16.09 0.93 -0.96
CA ALA A 323 15.09 1.72 -1.66
C ALA A 323 15.43 3.22 -1.64
N VAL A 324 15.18 3.87 -2.77
CA VAL A 324 15.12 5.33 -2.87
C VAL A 324 13.66 5.75 -2.98
N VAL A 325 13.28 6.79 -2.24
CA VAL A 325 11.90 7.29 -2.21
C VAL A 325 11.84 8.74 -2.63
N GLY A 326 10.70 9.17 -3.16
CA GLY A 326 10.41 10.56 -3.48
C GLY A 326 8.91 10.83 -3.47
N ALA A 327 8.52 12.06 -3.79
CA ALA A 327 7.13 12.48 -3.71
C ALA A 327 6.37 12.21 -5.00
N VAL A 328 5.06 12.00 -4.86
CA VAL A 328 4.11 11.99 -5.98
C VAL A 328 3.17 13.18 -5.79
N ILE A 329 3.12 14.07 -6.78
CA ILE A 329 2.13 15.15 -6.89
C ILE A 329 0.98 14.68 -7.76
N VAL A 330 -0.20 15.15 -7.38
CA VAL A 330 -1.45 14.95 -8.11
C VAL A 330 -2.01 16.33 -8.39
N ASN A 331 -2.38 16.59 -9.64
CA ASN A 331 -2.95 17.86 -10.09
C ASN A 331 -4.46 17.93 -9.85
#